data_AF-A0A2T9Z1C2-F1
#
_entry.id   AF-A0A2T9Z1C2-F1
#
_cell.length_a   1.000
_cell.length_b   1.000
_cell.length_c   1.000
_cell.angle_alpha   90.00
_cell.angle_beta   90.00
_cell.angle_gamma   90.00
#
_symmetry.space_group_name_H-M   'P 1'
#
loop_
_entity.id
_entity.type
_entity.pdbx_description
1 polymer ?
#
loop_
_entity_poly.entity_id
_entity_poly.type
_entity_poly.pdbx_seq_one_letter_code
_entity_poly.pdbx_strand_id
1 'polypeptide(L)'
;MKLTSLLYSVFVSGVFSLHCGNNTHEWAACDESITGSGKYVGYLATKDPFFLDPISNLTIIEIQKMHFGSEAVDNTDIHPDYKIYICPITGKTWFLSVSLVYNKKHTVKKRDWDTAISEMVGAMNEHKTFQSTINTDAGSMTIEAFHLSKSGYY
;
A
#
# COMPACT_ATOMS: atom_id res chain seq x y z
N MET A 1 -45.62 -1.47 10.65
CA MET A 1 -44.34 -2.14 10.98
C MET A 1 -43.61 -2.46 9.69
N LYS A 2 -42.55 -1.72 9.37
CA LYS A 2 -41.62 -2.07 8.27
C LYS A 2 -40.29 -2.43 8.94
N LEU A 3 -39.97 -3.73 8.98
CA LEU A 3 -38.62 -4.17 9.30
C LEU A 3 -37.75 -3.86 8.08
N THR A 4 -37.07 -2.72 8.09
CA THR A 4 -35.92 -2.49 7.22
C THR A 4 -34.79 -3.36 7.74
N SER A 5 -34.53 -4.43 7.00
CA SER A 5 -33.38 -5.31 7.16
C SER A 5 -32.09 -4.48 7.18
N LEU A 6 -31.46 -4.39 8.36
CA LEU A 6 -30.05 -4.04 8.47
C LEU A 6 -29.26 -5.27 7.99
N LEU A 7 -28.97 -5.32 6.70
CA LEU A 7 -27.85 -6.10 6.20
C LEU A 7 -26.59 -5.32 6.54
N TYR A 8 -26.06 -5.57 7.74
CA TYR A 8 -24.66 -5.32 8.04
C TYR A 8 -23.83 -6.22 7.12
N SER A 9 -23.38 -5.67 5.99
CA SER A 9 -22.30 -6.24 5.21
C SER A 9 -21.03 -6.19 6.06
N VAL A 10 -20.80 -7.25 6.83
CA VAL A 10 -19.51 -7.52 7.44
C VAL A 10 -18.58 -7.85 6.29
N PHE A 11 -17.92 -6.83 5.73
CA PHE A 11 -16.74 -7.03 4.90
C PHE A 11 -15.66 -7.63 5.81
N VAL A 12 -15.60 -8.96 5.85
CA VAL A 12 -14.39 -9.67 6.23
C VAL A 12 -13.36 -9.29 5.18
N SER A 13 -12.56 -8.27 5.48
CA SER A 13 -11.41 -7.84 4.69
C SER A 13 -10.33 -8.91 4.83
N GLY A 14 -10.54 -10.03 4.13
CA GLY A 14 -9.42 -10.80 3.64
C GLY A 14 -8.55 -9.84 2.84
N VAL A 15 -7.26 -9.79 3.16
CA VAL A 15 -6.29 -9.06 2.33
C VAL A 15 -6.23 -9.83 1.03
N PHE A 16 -7.03 -9.44 0.05
CA PHE A 16 -6.93 -9.96 -1.31
C PHE A 16 -5.60 -9.45 -1.87
N SER A 17 -4.65 -10.35 -2.10
CA SER A 17 -3.45 -10.01 -2.84
C SER A 17 -3.78 -10.02 -4.33
N LEU A 18 -3.20 -9.06 -5.04
CA LEU A 18 -3.20 -9.06 -6.50
C LEU A 18 -2.33 -10.20 -7.02
N HIS A 19 -2.77 -10.82 -8.11
CA HIS A 19 -1.89 -11.74 -8.82
C HIS A 19 -0.73 -10.94 -9.45
N CYS A 20 0.50 -11.36 -9.18
CA CYS A 20 1.69 -10.71 -9.70
C CYS A 20 2.65 -11.70 -10.35
N GLY A 21 3.48 -11.19 -11.26
CA GLY A 21 4.55 -11.95 -11.88
C GLY A 21 5.62 -12.40 -10.89
N ASN A 22 6.58 -13.17 -11.38
CA ASN A 22 7.71 -13.65 -10.58
C ASN A 22 8.73 -12.52 -10.33
N ASN A 23 8.85 -12.08 -9.08
CA ASN A 23 9.79 -11.03 -8.67
C ASN A 23 11.14 -11.57 -8.16
N THR A 24 11.55 -12.80 -8.51
CA THR A 24 12.79 -13.39 -7.94
C THR A 24 14.07 -12.67 -8.39
N HIS A 25 14.09 -12.13 -9.61
CA HIS A 25 15.31 -11.53 -10.20
C HIS A 25 15.12 -10.08 -10.66
N GLU A 26 13.88 -9.64 -10.81
CA GLU A 26 13.52 -8.33 -11.33
C GLU A 26 12.23 -7.84 -10.72
N TRP A 27 11.88 -6.59 -11.04
CA TRP A 27 10.56 -6.06 -10.70
C TRP A 27 9.48 -6.83 -11.43
N ALA A 28 8.40 -7.16 -10.72
CA ALA A 28 7.27 -7.87 -11.30
C ALA A 28 6.05 -6.96 -11.37
N ALA A 29 5.39 -6.92 -12.53
CA ALA A 29 4.08 -6.32 -12.65
C ALA A 29 3.02 -7.19 -11.98
N CYS A 30 2.00 -6.54 -11.42
CA CYS A 30 0.75 -7.18 -11.00
C CYS A 30 -0.34 -6.97 -12.05
N ASP A 31 -1.41 -7.77 -11.95
CA ASP A 31 -2.60 -7.58 -12.77
C ASP A 31 -3.21 -6.18 -12.56
N GLU A 32 -3.95 -5.71 -13.56
CA GLU A 32 -4.68 -4.44 -13.47
C GLU A 32 -5.80 -4.55 -12.43
N SER A 33 -5.92 -3.54 -11.57
CA SER A 33 -7.01 -3.39 -10.60
C SER A 33 -7.56 -1.97 -10.63
N ILE A 34 -8.51 -1.68 -9.74
CA ILE A 34 -9.29 -0.44 -9.73
C ILE A 34 -9.18 0.26 -8.37
N THR A 35 -8.96 1.55 -8.42
CA THR A 35 -9.03 2.50 -7.30
C THR A 35 -10.27 3.36 -7.41
N GLY A 36 -10.57 4.16 -6.38
CA GLY A 36 -11.61 5.21 -6.47
C GLY A 36 -11.35 6.24 -7.59
N SER A 37 -10.09 6.38 -8.01
CA SER A 37 -9.63 7.35 -9.02
C SER A 37 -9.40 6.76 -10.41
N GLY A 38 -9.69 5.46 -10.63
CA GLY A 38 -9.47 4.80 -11.91
C GLY A 38 -8.64 3.53 -11.81
N LYS A 39 -8.26 3.00 -12.97
CA LYS A 39 -7.44 1.78 -13.09
C LYS A 39 -6.02 2.02 -12.60
N TYR A 40 -5.39 0.98 -12.09
CA TYR A 40 -3.99 1.02 -11.73
C TYR A 40 -3.27 -0.28 -12.07
N VAL A 41 -1.96 -0.16 -12.28
CA VAL A 41 -1.04 -1.30 -12.35
C VAL A 41 -0.01 -1.14 -11.24
N GLY A 42 0.11 -2.19 -10.44
CA GLY A 42 1.12 -2.28 -9.40
C GLY A 42 2.41 -2.93 -9.89
N TYR A 43 3.54 -2.58 -9.28
CA TYR A 43 4.78 -3.33 -9.45
C TYR A 43 5.39 -3.64 -8.10
N LEU A 44 5.97 -4.82 -7.99
CA LEU A 44 6.70 -5.29 -6.82
C LEU A 44 8.19 -5.23 -7.10
N ALA A 45 8.96 -4.75 -6.13
CA ALA A 45 10.41 -4.86 -6.20
C ALA A 45 10.83 -6.34 -6.10
N THR A 46 12.10 -6.58 -6.45
CA THR A 46 12.71 -7.90 -6.34
C THR A 46 12.49 -8.49 -4.93
N LYS A 47 12.23 -9.79 -4.88
CA LYS A 47 12.06 -10.55 -3.65
C LYS A 47 13.29 -10.39 -2.76
N ASP A 48 13.04 -10.15 -1.48
CA ASP A 48 14.08 -10.01 -0.48
C ASP A 48 14.07 -11.25 0.45
N PRO A 49 15.18 -12.00 0.56
CA PRO A 49 15.26 -13.16 1.45
C PRO A 49 15.16 -12.80 2.95
N PHE A 50 15.39 -11.53 3.31
CA PHE A 50 15.28 -11.02 4.67
C PHE A 50 13.87 -10.51 5.00
N PHE A 51 12.92 -10.58 4.07
CA PHE A 51 11.50 -10.40 4.36
C PHE A 51 10.98 -11.63 5.11
N LEU A 52 11.12 -11.58 6.44
CA LEU A 52 10.71 -12.67 7.35
C LEU A 52 9.34 -12.43 7.96
N ASP A 53 8.98 -11.16 8.12
CA ASP A 53 7.85 -10.73 8.92
C ASP A 53 6.77 -10.12 8.04
N PRO A 54 5.54 -10.68 7.99
CA PRO A 54 4.47 -10.08 7.22
C PRO A 54 4.03 -8.75 7.86
N ILE A 55 3.72 -7.79 7.00
CA ILE A 55 3.13 -6.50 7.33
C ILE A 55 1.69 -6.75 7.79
N SER A 56 1.38 -6.35 9.02
CA SER A 56 0.07 -6.58 9.63
C SER A 56 -1.00 -5.58 9.16
N ASN A 57 -2.28 -5.94 9.30
CA ASN A 57 -3.39 -5.04 8.95
C ASN A 57 -3.34 -3.69 9.66
N LEU A 58 -2.89 -3.63 10.92
CA LEU A 58 -2.71 -2.35 11.62
C LEU A 58 -1.59 -1.50 11.00
N THR A 59 -0.56 -2.13 10.46
CA THR A 59 0.53 -1.45 9.75
C THR A 59 0.03 -0.96 8.39
N ILE A 60 -0.80 -1.74 7.68
CA ILE A 60 -1.48 -1.31 6.44
C ILE A 60 -2.34 -0.07 6.70
N ILE A 61 -3.15 -0.08 7.75
CA ILE A 61 -3.96 1.07 8.16
C ILE A 61 -3.09 2.30 8.45
N GLU A 62 -1.88 2.10 8.96
CA GLU A 62 -0.95 3.21 9.17
C GLU A 62 -0.39 3.77 7.86
N ILE A 63 -0.01 2.90 6.90
CA ILE A 63 0.41 3.30 5.55
C ILE A 63 -0.71 4.09 4.84
N GLN A 64 -1.97 3.66 4.96
CA GLN A 64 -3.12 4.38 4.38
C GLN A 64 -3.28 5.80 4.92
N LYS A 65 -2.89 6.06 6.18
CA LYS A 65 -2.95 7.42 6.74
C LYS A 65 -1.85 8.34 6.22
N MET A 66 -0.77 7.79 5.66
CA MET A 66 0.38 8.55 5.16
C MET A 66 0.13 9.17 3.79
N HIS A 67 -1.00 8.84 3.14
CA HIS A 67 -1.38 9.49 1.88
C HIS A 67 -2.52 10.49 2.05
N PHE A 68 -2.58 11.41 1.10
CA PHE A 68 -3.62 12.43 1.02
C PHE A 68 -4.27 12.44 -0.37
N GLY A 69 -5.18 13.39 -0.62
CA GLY A 69 -5.78 13.59 -1.95
C GLY A 69 -5.06 14.70 -2.71
N SER A 70 -5.14 14.68 -4.04
CA SER A 70 -4.40 15.60 -4.91
C SER A 70 -4.74 17.08 -4.69
N GLU A 71 -5.90 17.38 -4.09
CA GLU A 71 -6.34 18.75 -3.77
C GLU A 71 -5.54 19.40 -2.62
N ALA A 72 -4.76 18.62 -1.86
CA ALA A 72 -3.93 19.16 -0.78
C ALA A 72 -2.63 19.82 -1.27
N VAL A 73 -2.33 19.73 -2.57
CA VAL A 73 -1.05 20.19 -3.15
C VAL A 73 -1.24 20.88 -4.51
N ASP A 74 -0.50 21.97 -4.71
CA ASP A 74 -0.62 22.79 -5.91
C ASP A 74 0.39 22.48 -7.03
N ASN A 75 1.43 21.70 -6.72
CA ASN A 75 2.44 21.28 -7.70
C ASN A 75 2.32 19.78 -8.06
N THR A 76 3.21 19.32 -8.95
CA THR A 76 3.34 17.91 -9.37
C THR A 76 4.67 17.31 -8.89
N ASP A 77 5.23 17.88 -7.83
CA ASP A 77 6.49 17.41 -7.26
C ASP A 77 6.27 16.13 -6.46
N ILE A 78 7.35 15.55 -5.95
CA ILE A 78 7.29 14.37 -5.09
C ILE A 78 6.94 14.80 -3.67
N HIS A 79 5.99 14.10 -3.07
CA HIS A 79 5.58 14.28 -1.67
C HIS A 79 5.91 13.03 -0.85
N PRO A 80 7.11 12.98 -0.23
CA PRO A 80 7.48 11.88 0.65
C PRO A 80 6.90 12.06 2.05
N ASP A 81 6.45 10.97 2.65
CA ASP A 81 6.13 10.84 4.08
C ASP A 81 6.82 9.58 4.62
N TYR A 82 7.41 9.67 5.81
CA TYR A 82 8.12 8.56 6.44
C TYR A 82 7.84 8.52 7.93
N LYS A 83 7.77 7.29 8.46
CA LYS A 83 7.42 7.07 9.86
C LYS A 83 8.05 5.80 10.41
N ILE A 84 8.53 5.88 11.66
CA ILE A 84 8.79 4.69 12.48
C ILE A 84 7.51 4.34 13.24
N TYR A 85 7.00 3.13 13.04
CA TYR A 85 5.75 2.65 13.60
C TYR A 85 5.96 1.37 14.40
N ILE A 86 5.55 1.36 15.67
CA ILE A 86 5.53 0.15 16.49
C ILE A 86 4.13 -0.45 16.42
N CYS A 87 4.00 -1.62 15.81
CA CYS A 87 2.71 -2.30 15.71
C CYS A 87 2.29 -2.83 17.09
N PRO A 88 1.15 -2.39 17.65
CA PRO A 88 0.79 -2.73 19.03
C PRO A 88 0.40 -4.21 19.20
N ILE A 89 0.03 -4.90 18.13
CA ILE A 89 -0.33 -6.33 18.17
C ILE A 89 0.92 -7.21 18.07
N THR A 90 1.85 -6.89 17.17
CA THR A 90 3.02 -7.75 16.91
C THR A 90 4.26 -7.32 17.70
N GLY A 91 4.27 -6.12 18.26
CA GLY A 91 5.43 -5.50 18.91
C GLY A 91 6.57 -5.11 17.95
N LYS A 92 6.41 -5.35 16.65
CA LYS A 92 7.43 -5.10 15.63
C LYS A 92 7.55 -3.61 15.33
N THR A 93 8.79 -3.16 15.12
CA THR A 93 9.09 -1.77 14.74
C THR A 93 9.31 -1.71 13.24
N TRP A 94 8.49 -0.94 12.55
CA TRP A 94 8.52 -0.78 11.11
C TRP A 94 9.04 0.59 10.75
N PHE A 95 9.92 0.66 9.75
CA PHE A 95 10.07 1.87 8.96
C PHE A 95 9.04 1.81 7.83
N LEU A 96 8.23 2.85 7.73
CA LEU A 96 7.23 3.04 6.69
C LEU A 96 7.61 4.27 5.87
N SER A 97 7.53 4.16 4.54
CA SER A 97 7.75 5.25 3.61
C SER A 97 6.67 5.21 2.52
N VAL A 98 6.09 6.36 2.24
CA VAL A 98 5.13 6.58 1.16
C VAL A 98 5.58 7.80 0.37
N SER A 99 5.81 7.64 -0.93
CA SER A 99 6.16 8.76 -1.82
C SER A 99 5.10 8.90 -2.89
N LEU A 100 4.46 10.08 -2.94
CA LEU A 100 3.34 10.38 -3.84
C LEU A 100 3.78 11.33 -4.94
N VAL A 101 3.25 11.14 -6.14
CA VAL A 101 3.30 12.11 -7.24
C VAL A 101 1.93 12.18 -7.87
N TYR A 102 1.37 13.39 -7.98
CA TYR A 102 0.14 13.64 -8.72
C TYR A 102 0.44 14.36 -10.02
N ASN A 103 -0.12 13.90 -11.13
CA ASN A 103 0.03 14.56 -12.43
C ASN A 103 -1.14 15.49 -12.78
N LYS A 104 -2.18 15.52 -11.93
CA LYS A 104 -3.38 16.38 -12.02
C LYS A 104 -4.24 16.19 -13.29
N LYS A 105 -4.10 15.08 -14.01
CA LYS A 105 -5.04 14.73 -15.09
C LYS A 105 -6.45 14.48 -14.56
N HIS A 106 -6.55 13.88 -13.37
CA HIS A 106 -7.79 13.62 -12.64
C HIS A 106 -7.61 13.92 -11.15
N THR A 107 -8.71 14.25 -10.47
CA THR A 107 -8.72 14.43 -9.01
C THR A 107 -8.61 13.07 -8.33
N VAL A 108 -7.63 12.92 -7.45
CA VAL A 108 -7.52 11.79 -6.52
C VAL A 108 -8.06 12.24 -5.17
N LYS A 109 -9.19 11.68 -4.72
CA LYS A 109 -9.74 12.00 -3.40
C LYS A 109 -8.94 11.30 -2.32
N LYS A 110 -9.05 11.84 -1.11
CA LYS A 110 -8.58 11.15 0.09
C LYS A 110 -9.24 9.76 0.15
N ARG A 111 -8.44 8.73 0.41
CA ARG A 111 -8.81 7.29 0.43
C ARG A 111 -9.09 6.61 -0.90
N ASP A 112 -9.01 7.29 -2.04
CA ASP A 112 -9.25 6.62 -3.33
C ASP A 112 -8.26 5.47 -3.57
N TRP A 113 -7.06 5.56 -3.00
CA TRP A 113 -6.00 4.57 -3.12
C TRP A 113 -5.93 3.57 -1.95
N ASP A 114 -6.84 3.62 -0.96
CA ASP A 114 -6.84 2.72 0.22
C ASP A 114 -6.87 1.23 -0.18
N THR A 115 -7.70 0.90 -1.19
CA THR A 115 -7.81 -0.46 -1.73
C THR A 115 -6.50 -0.87 -2.38
N ALA A 116 -5.92 -0.01 -3.23
CA ALA A 116 -4.66 -0.32 -3.91
C ALA A 116 -3.50 -0.53 -2.93
N ILE A 117 -3.44 0.27 -1.87
CA ILE A 117 -2.46 0.08 -0.78
C ILE A 117 -2.65 -1.29 -0.13
N SER A 118 -3.89 -1.68 0.17
CA SER A 118 -4.18 -2.97 0.82
C SER A 118 -3.79 -4.14 -0.08
N GLU A 119 -4.16 -4.09 -1.36
CA GLU A 119 -3.86 -5.15 -2.33
C GLU A 119 -2.35 -5.25 -2.59
N MET A 120 -1.65 -4.12 -2.74
CA MET A 120 -0.21 -4.11 -2.99
C MET A 120 0.61 -4.51 -1.77
N VAL A 121 0.22 -4.11 -0.55
CA VAL A 121 0.89 -4.59 0.66
C VAL A 121 0.60 -6.09 0.90
N GLY A 122 -0.59 -6.56 0.53
CA GLY A 122 -0.89 -8.00 0.47
C GLY A 122 0.05 -8.74 -0.46
N ALA A 123 0.25 -8.21 -1.68
CA ALA A 123 1.18 -8.76 -2.65
C ALA A 123 2.65 -8.69 -2.17
N MET A 124 3.06 -7.61 -1.50
CA MET A 124 4.39 -7.51 -0.86
C MET A 124 4.64 -8.63 0.15
N ASN A 125 3.63 -8.97 0.97
CA ASN A 125 3.71 -10.08 1.92
C ASN A 125 3.85 -11.44 1.21
N GLU A 126 3.05 -11.69 0.18
CA GLU A 126 3.05 -12.96 -0.57
C GLU A 126 4.38 -13.16 -1.32
N HIS A 127 4.85 -12.10 -1.99
CA HIS A 127 6.05 -12.11 -2.81
C HIS A 127 7.33 -11.73 -2.05
N LYS A 128 7.23 -11.55 -0.72
CA LYS A 128 8.34 -11.31 0.20
C LYS A 128 9.23 -10.15 -0.26
N THR A 129 8.64 -8.97 -0.43
CA THR A 129 9.37 -7.76 -0.81
C THR A 129 8.98 -6.58 0.06
N PHE A 130 9.91 -5.64 0.24
CA PHE A 130 9.71 -4.47 1.09
C PHE A 130 9.20 -3.25 0.34
N GLN A 131 9.09 -3.31 -0.99
CA GLN A 131 8.74 -2.16 -1.82
C GLN A 131 7.75 -2.54 -2.91
N SER A 132 6.78 -1.64 -3.14
CA SER A 132 5.87 -1.69 -4.27
C SER A 132 5.59 -0.31 -4.84
N THR A 133 5.05 -0.26 -6.05
CA THR A 133 4.48 0.94 -6.65
C THR A 133 3.03 0.72 -7.05
N ILE A 134 2.25 1.79 -7.06
CA ILE A 134 0.91 1.89 -7.61
C ILE A 134 0.96 2.97 -8.68
N ASN A 135 0.61 2.63 -9.91
CA ASN A 135 0.65 3.57 -11.02
C ASN A 135 -0.74 3.71 -11.64
N THR A 136 -1.27 4.92 -11.63
CA THR A 136 -2.55 5.28 -12.25
C THR A 136 -2.31 6.31 -13.36
N ASP A 137 -3.36 6.65 -14.09
CA ASP A 137 -3.34 7.78 -15.02
C ASP A 137 -3.33 9.16 -14.32
N ALA A 138 -3.65 9.21 -13.03
CA ALA A 138 -3.71 10.43 -12.20
C ALA A 138 -2.43 10.68 -11.37
N GLY A 139 -1.57 9.67 -11.23
CA GLY A 139 -0.34 9.77 -10.45
C GLY A 139 0.28 8.42 -10.13
N SER A 140 1.29 8.44 -9.27
CA SER A 140 1.97 7.25 -8.80
C SER A 140 2.24 7.34 -7.29
N MET A 141 2.29 6.19 -6.64
CA MET A 141 2.70 6.03 -5.26
C MET A 141 3.77 4.96 -5.19
N THR A 142 4.82 5.21 -4.41
CA THR A 142 5.74 4.16 -3.93
C THR A 142 5.44 3.89 -2.46
N ILE A 143 5.40 2.61 -2.08
CA ILE A 143 5.23 2.15 -0.71
C ILE A 143 6.45 1.33 -0.33
N GLU A 144 7.05 1.66 0.80
CA GLU A 144 8.15 0.90 1.42
C GLU A 144 7.78 0.58 2.87
N ALA A 145 7.96 -0.68 3.26
CA ALA A 145 7.71 -1.11 4.63
C ALA A 145 8.70 -2.20 5.00
N PHE A 146 9.70 -1.88 5.82
CA PHE A 146 10.69 -2.85 6.30
C PHE A 146 10.76 -2.90 7.82
N HIS A 147 10.98 -4.11 8.32
CA HIS A 147 11.06 -4.38 9.75
C HIS A 147 12.44 -4.01 10.29
N LEU A 148 12.49 -3.10 11.27
CA LEU A 148 13.69 -2.74 12.00
C LEU A 148 13.91 -3.77 13.11
N SER A 149 14.67 -4.83 12.82
CA SER A 149 15.05 -5.80 13.85
C SER A 149 16.02 -5.18 14.87
N LYS A 150 15.92 -5.58 16.15
CA LYS A 150 16.84 -5.12 17.23
C LYS A 150 18.29 -5.59 17.04
N SER A 151 18.57 -6.47 16.09
CA SER A 151 19.90 -7.02 15.82
C SER A 151 20.49 -6.38 14.56
N GLY A 152 21.18 -5.25 14.76
CA GLY A 152 22.33 -4.79 13.98
C GLY A 152 22.21 -4.82 12.45
N TYR A 153 21.74 -3.72 11.88
CA TYR A 153 22.25 -3.22 10.60
C TYR A 153 22.64 -1.76 10.78
N TYR A 154 23.91 -1.58 11.16
CA TYR A 154 24.78 -0.44 10.84
C TYR A 154 26.18 -1.01 10.60
#